data_AF-A0A0F9K2M8-F1
#
_entry.id   AF-A0A0F9K2M8-F1
#
_cell.length_a   1.000
_cell.length_b   1.000
_cell.length_c   1.000
_cell.angle_alpha   90.00
_cell.angle_beta   90.00
_cell.angle_gamma   90.00
#
_symmetry.space_group_name_H-M   'P 1'
#
loop_
_entity.id
_entity.type
_entity.pdbx_description
1 polymer ?
#
loop_
_entity_poly.entity_id
_entity_poly.type
_entity_poly.pdbx_seq_one_letter_code
_entity_poly.pdbx_strand_id
1 'polypeptide(L)'
;FLGRGATKAGVSSIEAGRVNRLTAEALRLSAQGLVLQGDIEIATDTLDQAIEIEFADAENFLKFRSIFLEKNKQDFSQAQKARAEIIQRKIKEEQRLLAERKLNVKETLNLALEVAENNPDNPEALALARRVMREDALRTNVSSAFDLLAPFLAGEEAVSDKTLTVLDLVRIKELYGITPPPNSTLADIADIISSGDFPVERPQAIQAETQLKGLLTKSQLARLELVGVPLDIASGIVKLILQGVSNDKIRGFLQEKGHSPRLLDDFDRTVGIDKIRNVSKTGGASTGIDFSSIDISKLLEAE
;
A
#
# COMPACT_ATOMS: atom_id res chain seq x y z
N PHE A 1 -19.41 -8.95 -37.31
CA PHE A 1 -20.43 -8.13 -36.63
C PHE A 1 -21.41 -7.59 -37.67
N LEU A 2 -22.70 -7.99 -37.60
CA LEU A 2 -23.76 -7.61 -38.56
C LEU A 2 -24.89 -6.78 -37.89
N GLY A 3 -24.58 -6.10 -36.78
CA GLY A 3 -25.54 -5.25 -36.08
C GLY A 3 -25.58 -3.84 -36.69
N ARG A 4 -26.78 -3.39 -37.10
CA ARG A 4 -27.04 -2.00 -37.52
C ARG A 4 -26.75 -1.07 -36.33
N GLY A 5 -25.62 -0.36 -36.34
CA GLY A 5 -25.25 0.62 -35.30
C GLY A 5 -23.78 0.62 -34.89
N ALA A 6 -23.00 -0.40 -35.26
CA ALA A 6 -21.55 -0.41 -35.03
C ALA A 6 -20.85 0.53 -36.04
N THR A 7 -20.53 1.75 -35.63
CA THR A 7 -19.69 2.64 -36.44
C THR A 7 -18.24 2.14 -36.41
N LYS A 8 -17.50 2.28 -37.51
CA LYS A 8 -16.07 1.91 -37.57
C LYS A 8 -15.26 2.52 -36.41
N ALA A 9 -15.61 3.74 -35.98
CA ALA A 9 -14.99 4.42 -34.86
C ALA A 9 -15.24 3.75 -33.50
N GLY A 10 -16.43 3.19 -33.26
CA GLY A 10 -16.76 2.50 -32.00
C GLY A 10 -16.14 1.10 -31.90
N VAL A 11 -15.91 0.43 -33.04
CA VAL A 11 -15.30 -0.91 -33.08
C VAL A 11 -13.77 -0.84 -33.00
N SER A 12 -13.18 0.23 -33.53
CA SER A 12 -11.72 0.41 -33.62
C SER A 12 -11.00 0.31 -32.27
N SER A 13 -11.54 0.85 -31.17
CA SER A 13 -10.90 0.78 -29.86
C SER A 13 -10.95 -0.63 -29.25
N ILE A 14 -12.04 -1.36 -29.49
CA ILE A 14 -12.21 -2.75 -29.04
C ILE A 14 -11.23 -3.66 -29.80
N GLU A 15 -11.10 -3.45 -31.11
CA GLU A 15 -10.14 -4.18 -31.93
C GLU A 15 -8.70 -3.87 -31.53
N ALA A 16 -8.37 -2.60 -31.26
CA ALA A 16 -7.04 -2.20 -30.78
C ALA A 16 -6.66 -2.90 -29.47
N GLY A 17 -7.55 -2.92 -28.48
CA GLY A 17 -7.27 -3.61 -27.21
C GLY A 17 -7.13 -5.12 -27.37
N ARG A 18 -7.87 -5.74 -28.31
CA ARG A 18 -7.68 -7.15 -28.64
C ARG A 18 -6.33 -7.40 -29.29
N VAL A 19 -5.91 -6.54 -30.21
CA VAL A 19 -4.60 -6.64 -30.86
C VAL A 19 -3.48 -6.51 -29.84
N ASN A 20 -3.53 -5.51 -28.95
CA ASN A 20 -2.52 -5.32 -27.90
C ASN A 20 -2.38 -6.57 -27.02
N ARG A 21 -3.49 -7.16 -26.57
CA ARG A 21 -3.47 -8.40 -25.79
C ARG A 21 -2.80 -9.55 -26.55
N LEU A 22 -3.18 -9.77 -27.81
CA LEU A 22 -2.59 -10.83 -28.63
C LEU A 22 -1.10 -10.59 -28.90
N THR A 23 -0.70 -9.32 -29.08
CA THR A 23 0.70 -8.94 -29.24
C THR A 23 1.49 -9.19 -27.95
N ALA A 24 0.98 -8.79 -26.79
CA ALA A 24 1.62 -9.06 -25.50
C ALA A 24 1.76 -10.58 -25.25
N GLU A 25 0.72 -11.36 -25.57
CA GLU A 25 0.76 -12.82 -25.48
C GLU A 25 1.83 -13.42 -26.42
N ALA A 26 1.88 -12.98 -27.68
CA ALA A 26 2.88 -13.42 -28.65
C ALA A 26 4.31 -13.08 -28.19
N LEU A 27 4.52 -11.90 -27.61
CA LEU A 27 5.82 -11.50 -27.05
C LEU A 27 6.21 -12.37 -25.85
N ARG A 28 5.28 -12.68 -24.94
CA ARG A 28 5.55 -13.62 -23.83
C ARG A 28 5.94 -15.00 -24.33
N LEU A 29 5.27 -15.51 -25.37
CA LEU A 29 5.62 -16.79 -25.98
C LEU A 29 6.99 -16.72 -26.67
N SER A 30 7.32 -15.61 -27.32
CA SER A 30 8.64 -15.37 -27.91
C SER A 30 9.73 -15.37 -26.84
N ALA A 31 9.51 -14.67 -25.73
CA ALA A 31 10.43 -14.65 -24.60
C ALA A 31 10.68 -16.04 -24.02
N GLN A 32 9.64 -16.88 -23.89
CA GLN A 32 9.81 -18.28 -23.48
C GLN A 32 10.73 -19.06 -24.45
N GLY A 33 10.62 -18.81 -25.75
CA GLY A 33 11.51 -19.41 -26.75
C GLY A 33 12.96 -18.95 -26.59
N LEU A 34 13.18 -17.66 -26.37
CA LEU A 34 14.50 -17.07 -26.13
C LEU A 34 15.15 -17.62 -24.85
N VAL A 35 14.37 -17.79 -23.77
CA VAL A 35 14.84 -18.44 -22.54
C VAL A 35 15.34 -19.86 -22.80
N LEU A 36 14.64 -20.63 -23.63
CA LEU A 36 15.08 -21.98 -24.00
C LEU A 36 16.34 -21.99 -24.89
N GLN A 37 16.63 -20.89 -25.57
CA GLN A 37 17.84 -20.71 -26.37
C GLN A 37 19.02 -20.21 -25.52
N GLY A 38 18.77 -19.81 -24.26
CA GLY A 38 19.76 -19.20 -23.38
C GLY A 38 19.91 -17.68 -23.56
N ASP A 39 19.09 -17.06 -24.41
CA ASP A 39 19.12 -15.62 -24.68
C ASP A 39 18.32 -14.83 -23.64
N ILE A 40 18.74 -14.89 -22.37
CA ILE A 40 18.02 -14.33 -21.21
C ILE A 40 17.86 -12.80 -21.28
N GLU A 41 18.88 -12.08 -21.76
CA GLU A 41 18.83 -10.62 -21.91
C GLU A 41 17.73 -10.21 -22.91
N ILE A 42 17.70 -10.85 -24.08
CA ILE A 42 16.69 -10.58 -25.12
C ILE A 42 15.30 -11.01 -24.63
N ALA A 43 15.20 -12.12 -23.89
CA ALA A 43 13.94 -12.53 -23.28
C ALA A 43 13.41 -11.49 -22.29
N THR A 44 14.29 -10.89 -21.49
CA THR A 44 13.96 -9.84 -20.53
C THR A 44 13.39 -8.61 -21.22
N ASP A 45 14.08 -8.09 -22.25
CA ASP A 45 13.62 -6.95 -23.04
C ASP A 45 12.28 -7.24 -23.72
N THR A 46 12.11 -8.45 -24.24
CA THR A 46 10.86 -8.89 -24.87
C THR A 46 9.69 -8.94 -23.87
N LEU A 47 9.94 -9.38 -22.64
CA LEU A 47 8.95 -9.38 -21.56
C LEU A 47 8.60 -7.96 -21.11
N ASP A 48 9.58 -7.07 -20.99
CA ASP A 48 9.34 -5.66 -20.66
C ASP A 48 8.43 -4.99 -21.71
N GLN A 49 8.68 -5.23 -23.00
CA GLN A 49 7.79 -4.77 -24.07
C GLN A 49 6.38 -5.37 -23.97
N ALA A 50 6.26 -6.66 -23.64
CA ALA A 50 4.96 -7.31 -23.46
C ALA A 50 4.17 -6.67 -22.30
N ILE A 51 4.84 -6.33 -21.19
CA ILE A 51 4.24 -5.63 -20.05
C ILE A 51 3.79 -4.24 -20.48
N GLU A 52 4.62 -3.48 -21.19
CA GLU A 52 4.25 -2.14 -21.66
C GLU A 52 2.98 -2.16 -22.52
N ILE A 53 2.91 -3.07 -23.49
CA ILE A 53 1.75 -3.21 -24.38
C ILE A 53 0.49 -3.62 -23.61
N GLU A 54 0.62 -4.55 -22.66
CA GLU A 54 -0.52 -5.04 -21.84
C GLU A 54 -1.15 -3.91 -21.01
N PHE A 55 -0.34 -3.02 -20.44
CA PHE A 55 -0.82 -1.95 -19.55
C PHE A 55 -1.11 -0.62 -20.25
N ALA A 56 -0.65 -0.44 -21.50
CA ALA A 56 -0.77 0.81 -22.25
C ALA A 56 -2.22 1.32 -22.36
N ASP A 57 -3.19 0.45 -22.61
CA ASP A 57 -4.60 0.87 -22.77
C ASP A 57 -5.18 1.42 -21.46
N ALA A 58 -4.87 0.79 -20.34
CA ALA A 58 -5.33 1.24 -19.02
C ALA A 58 -4.66 2.55 -18.61
N GLU A 59 -3.34 2.68 -18.83
CA GLU A 59 -2.58 3.91 -18.59
C GLU A 59 -3.15 5.07 -19.42
N ASN A 60 -3.38 4.84 -20.72
CA ASN A 60 -3.94 5.84 -21.63
C ASN A 60 -5.36 6.25 -21.24
N PHE A 61 -6.20 5.30 -20.83
CA PHE A 61 -7.56 5.58 -20.37
C PHE A 61 -7.57 6.47 -19.12
N LEU A 62 -6.76 6.15 -18.11
CA LEU A 62 -6.64 6.96 -16.89
C LEU A 62 -6.06 8.35 -17.18
N LYS A 63 -5.04 8.41 -18.03
CA LYS A 63 -4.43 9.67 -18.49
C LYS A 63 -5.46 10.56 -19.21
N PHE A 64 -6.23 9.97 -20.13
CA PHE A 64 -7.30 10.69 -20.83
C PHE A 64 -8.35 11.24 -19.85
N ARG A 65 -8.83 10.43 -18.89
CA ARG A 65 -9.80 10.88 -17.88
C ARG A 65 -9.26 12.03 -17.02
N SER A 66 -7.99 11.96 -16.62
CA SER A 66 -7.34 13.04 -15.87
C SER A 66 -7.29 14.33 -16.68
N ILE A 67 -6.80 14.27 -17.92
CA ILE A 67 -6.72 15.44 -18.81
C ILE A 67 -8.10 16.03 -19.09
N PHE A 68 -9.10 15.17 -19.32
CA PHE A 68 -10.48 15.61 -19.54
C PHE A 68 -11.03 16.38 -18.34
N LEU A 69 -10.85 15.88 -17.13
CA LEU A 69 -11.30 16.58 -15.92
C LEU A 69 -10.56 17.90 -15.72
N GLU A 70 -9.26 17.92 -15.95
CA GLU A 70 -8.43 19.11 -15.77
C GLU A 70 -8.84 20.23 -16.73
N LYS A 71 -9.01 19.90 -18.03
CA LYS A 71 -9.42 20.88 -19.05
C LYS A 71 -10.81 21.46 -18.80
N ASN A 72 -11.75 20.66 -18.31
CA ASN A 72 -13.13 21.11 -18.06
C ASN A 72 -13.31 21.72 -16.65
N LYS A 73 -12.30 21.66 -15.77
CA LYS A 73 -12.43 22.11 -14.37
C LYS A 73 -12.78 23.59 -14.26
N GLN A 74 -12.34 24.42 -15.21
CA GLN A 74 -12.59 25.86 -15.19
C GLN A 74 -14.08 26.20 -15.38
N ASP A 75 -14.74 25.48 -16.30
CA ASP A 75 -16.14 25.69 -16.69
C ASP A 75 -17.15 25.06 -15.72
N PHE A 76 -16.68 24.26 -14.76
CA PHE A 76 -17.52 23.60 -13.78
C PHE A 76 -18.09 24.57 -12.73
N SER A 77 -19.36 24.37 -12.39
CA SER A 77 -19.96 24.95 -11.18
C SER A 77 -19.23 24.49 -9.92
N GLN A 78 -19.39 25.18 -8.78
CA GLN A 78 -18.73 24.79 -7.52
C GLN A 78 -19.04 23.34 -7.11
N ALA A 79 -20.30 22.91 -7.24
CA ALA A 79 -20.69 21.53 -6.95
C ALA A 79 -20.02 20.51 -7.89
N GLN A 80 -19.86 20.86 -9.18
CA GLN A 80 -19.16 20.02 -10.15
C GLN A 80 -17.65 19.98 -9.88
N LYS A 81 -17.03 21.08 -9.45
CA LYS A 81 -15.61 21.13 -9.03
C LYS A 81 -15.34 20.19 -7.87
N ALA A 82 -16.19 20.20 -6.84
CA ALA A 82 -16.07 19.28 -5.71
C ALA A 82 -16.18 17.80 -6.16
N ARG A 83 -17.09 17.48 -7.08
CA ARG A 83 -17.20 16.13 -7.67
C ARG A 83 -15.96 15.76 -8.50
N ALA A 84 -15.47 16.70 -9.31
CA ALA A 84 -14.27 16.50 -10.12
C ALA A 84 -13.04 16.18 -9.25
N GLU A 85 -12.91 16.81 -8.08
CA GLU A 85 -11.83 16.53 -7.12
C GLU A 85 -11.92 15.13 -6.51
N ILE A 86 -13.13 14.66 -6.22
CA ILE A 86 -13.33 13.27 -5.78
C ILE A 86 -12.94 12.29 -6.89
N ILE A 87 -13.35 12.56 -8.14
CA ILE A 87 -13.01 11.70 -9.27
C ILE A 87 -11.49 11.74 -9.53
N GLN A 88 -10.85 12.90 -9.43
CA GLN A 88 -9.40 13.02 -9.59
C GLN A 88 -8.64 12.19 -8.55
N ARG A 89 -9.10 12.17 -7.29
CA ARG A 89 -8.53 11.30 -6.25
C ARG A 89 -8.69 9.82 -6.60
N LYS A 90 -9.85 9.41 -7.11
CA LYS A 90 -10.06 8.03 -7.58
C LYS A 90 -9.15 7.66 -8.75
N ILE A 91 -8.96 8.56 -9.71
CA ILE A 91 -8.05 8.33 -10.85
C ILE A 91 -6.61 8.16 -10.35
N LYS A 92 -6.15 8.98 -9.40
CA LYS A 92 -4.81 8.84 -8.82
C LYS A 92 -4.63 7.50 -8.09
N GLU A 93 -5.65 7.05 -7.37
CA GLU A 93 -5.62 5.74 -6.71
C GLU A 93 -5.62 4.59 -7.73
N GLU A 94 -6.44 4.68 -8.79
CA GLU A 94 -6.44 3.72 -9.90
C GLU A 94 -5.06 3.67 -10.60
N GLN A 95 -4.39 4.82 -10.78
CA GLN A 95 -3.03 4.89 -11.33
C GLN A 95 -2.00 4.23 -10.41
N ARG A 96 -2.10 4.45 -9.09
CA ARG A 96 -1.22 3.82 -8.09
C ARG A 96 -1.35 2.30 -8.14
N LEU A 97 -2.59 1.79 -8.12
CA LEU A 97 -2.88 0.36 -8.20
C LEU A 97 -2.43 -0.25 -9.53
N LEU A 98 -2.54 0.48 -10.64
CA LEU A 98 -2.06 0.00 -11.94
C LEU A 98 -0.53 -0.13 -11.95
N ALA A 99 0.19 0.85 -11.41
CA ALA A 99 1.64 0.81 -11.28
C ALA A 99 2.11 -0.34 -10.38
N GLU A 100 1.43 -0.57 -9.26
CA GLU A 100 1.68 -1.70 -8.35
C GLU A 100 1.49 -3.05 -9.07
N ARG A 101 0.42 -3.20 -9.86
CA ARG A 101 0.20 -4.41 -10.67
C ARG A 101 1.28 -4.61 -11.73
N LYS A 102 1.69 -3.54 -12.41
CA LYS A 102 2.77 -3.59 -13.42
C LYS A 102 4.08 -4.07 -12.79
N LEU A 103 4.41 -3.55 -11.60
CA LEU A 103 5.59 -3.97 -10.85
C LEU A 103 5.49 -5.45 -10.44
N ASN A 104 4.35 -5.87 -9.89
CA ASN A 104 4.15 -7.27 -9.48
C ASN A 104 4.30 -8.24 -10.67
N VAL A 105 3.76 -7.89 -11.84
CA VAL A 105 3.94 -8.70 -13.06
C VAL A 105 5.41 -8.78 -13.46
N LYS A 106 6.11 -7.65 -13.43
CA LYS A 106 7.55 -7.59 -13.76
C LYS A 106 8.37 -8.47 -12.81
N GLU A 107 8.12 -8.38 -11.51
CA GLU A 107 8.80 -9.19 -10.50
C GLU A 107 8.53 -10.69 -10.66
N THR A 108 7.28 -11.07 -10.87
CA THR A 108 6.90 -12.47 -11.15
C THR A 108 7.63 -13.03 -12.37
N LEU A 109 7.74 -12.23 -13.43
CA LEU A 109 8.45 -12.63 -14.65
C LEU A 109 9.97 -12.70 -14.46
N ASN A 110 10.55 -11.75 -13.71
CA ASN A 110 11.97 -11.77 -13.37
C ASN A 110 12.34 -12.99 -12.51
N LEU A 111 11.50 -13.38 -11.54
CA LEU A 111 11.71 -14.61 -10.76
C LEU A 111 11.72 -15.85 -11.66
N ALA A 112 10.83 -15.90 -12.65
CA ALA A 112 10.79 -17.01 -13.60
C ALA A 112 12.03 -17.03 -14.51
N LEU A 113 12.54 -15.85 -14.91
CA LEU A 113 13.80 -15.74 -15.66
C LEU A 113 14.99 -16.18 -14.82
N GLU A 114 15.08 -15.74 -13.56
CA GLU A 114 16.16 -16.11 -12.62
C GLU A 114 16.20 -17.63 -12.40
N VAL A 115 15.04 -18.28 -12.23
CA VAL A 115 14.99 -19.76 -12.15
C VAL A 115 15.51 -20.40 -13.43
N ALA A 116 15.12 -19.88 -14.60
CA ALA A 116 15.54 -20.45 -15.87
C ALA A 116 17.04 -20.24 -16.14
N GLU A 117 17.59 -19.10 -15.75
CA GLU A 117 19.02 -18.77 -15.85
C GLU A 117 19.86 -19.64 -14.92
N ASN A 118 19.42 -19.85 -13.68
CA ASN A 118 20.14 -20.66 -12.70
C ASN A 118 20.01 -22.18 -12.94
N ASN A 119 18.99 -22.63 -13.69
CA ASN A 119 18.70 -24.05 -13.89
C ASN A 119 18.50 -24.41 -15.37
N PRO A 120 19.46 -24.13 -16.26
CA PRO A 120 19.28 -24.31 -17.71
C PRO A 120 19.12 -25.79 -18.10
N ASP A 121 19.69 -26.71 -17.32
CA ASP A 121 19.65 -28.16 -17.61
C ASP A 121 18.49 -28.88 -16.91
N ASN A 122 17.73 -28.19 -16.05
CA ASN A 122 16.63 -28.79 -15.31
C ASN A 122 15.29 -28.61 -16.06
N PRO A 123 14.75 -29.66 -16.71
CA PRO A 123 13.53 -29.54 -17.49
C PRO A 123 12.29 -29.21 -16.63
N GLU A 124 12.29 -29.56 -15.34
CA GLU A 124 11.21 -29.25 -14.41
C GLU A 124 11.22 -27.77 -14.02
N ALA A 125 12.39 -27.22 -13.68
CA ALA A 125 12.58 -25.79 -13.41
C ALA A 125 12.13 -24.93 -14.60
N LEU A 126 12.58 -25.30 -15.81
CA LEU A 126 12.18 -24.63 -17.05
C LEU A 126 10.68 -24.78 -17.37
N ALA A 127 10.06 -25.90 -17.02
CA ALA A 127 8.61 -26.07 -17.19
C ALA A 127 7.81 -25.16 -16.25
N LEU A 128 8.24 -25.04 -14.98
CA LEU A 128 7.60 -24.17 -14.00
C LEU A 128 7.82 -22.69 -14.30
N ALA A 129 9.04 -22.29 -14.67
CA ALA A 129 9.33 -20.93 -15.14
C ALA A 129 8.43 -20.54 -16.32
N ARG A 130 8.33 -21.40 -17.35
CA ARG A 130 7.42 -21.18 -18.49
C ARG A 130 5.96 -21.15 -18.09
N ARG A 131 5.55 -21.96 -17.11
CA ARG A 131 4.19 -21.92 -16.58
C ARG A 131 3.89 -20.58 -15.93
N VAL A 132 4.79 -20.05 -15.09
CA VAL A 132 4.65 -18.72 -14.47
C VAL A 132 4.64 -17.61 -15.51
N MET A 133 5.44 -17.72 -16.58
CA MET A 133 5.43 -16.77 -17.70
C MET A 133 4.18 -16.86 -18.59
N ARG A 134 3.47 -17.99 -18.60
CA ARG A 134 2.29 -18.26 -19.44
C ARG A 134 0.98 -18.03 -18.71
N GLU A 135 0.83 -18.61 -17.52
CA GLU A 135 -0.31 -18.29 -16.65
C GLU A 135 -0.32 -16.77 -16.52
N ASP A 136 -1.50 -16.16 -16.69
CA ASP A 136 -1.66 -14.71 -16.60
C ASP A 136 -0.86 -14.21 -15.39
N ALA A 137 0.34 -13.67 -15.58
CA ALA A 137 1.15 -13.09 -14.50
C ALA A 137 0.36 -11.96 -13.79
N LEU A 138 -0.74 -11.52 -14.41
CA LEU A 138 -1.77 -10.63 -13.89
C LEU A 138 -2.65 -11.25 -12.77
N ARG A 139 -2.79 -12.57 -12.74
CA ARG A 139 -3.59 -13.33 -11.76
C ARG A 139 -2.73 -13.94 -10.67
N THR A 140 -1.51 -14.36 -11.04
CA THR A 140 -0.56 -14.93 -10.10
C THR A 140 0.11 -13.79 -9.33
N ASN A 141 -0.13 -13.70 -8.03
CA ASN A 141 0.60 -12.77 -7.19
C ASN A 141 2.07 -13.21 -7.07
N VAL A 142 2.95 -12.29 -6.73
CA VAL A 142 4.39 -12.57 -6.56
C VAL A 142 4.61 -13.70 -5.55
N SER A 143 3.79 -13.78 -4.50
CA SER A 143 3.84 -14.84 -3.49
C SER A 143 3.62 -16.24 -4.09
N SER A 144 2.56 -16.45 -4.89
CA SER A 144 2.29 -17.75 -5.50
C SER A 144 3.33 -18.13 -6.54
N ALA A 145 3.86 -17.14 -7.28
CA ALA A 145 4.99 -17.39 -8.18
C ALA A 145 6.23 -17.83 -7.40
N PHE A 146 6.52 -17.14 -6.29
CA PHE A 146 7.61 -17.49 -5.38
C PHE A 146 7.43 -18.90 -4.81
N ASP A 147 6.25 -19.25 -4.29
CA ASP A 147 5.99 -20.59 -3.72
C ASP A 147 6.21 -21.71 -4.74
N LEU A 148 5.86 -21.47 -6.01
CA LEU A 148 6.07 -22.45 -7.10
C LEU A 148 7.54 -22.57 -7.51
N LEU A 149 8.30 -21.47 -7.43
CA LEU A 149 9.66 -21.36 -7.94
C LEU A 149 10.73 -21.53 -6.85
N ALA A 150 10.35 -21.40 -5.57
CA ALA A 150 11.23 -21.45 -4.41
C ALA A 150 12.19 -22.66 -4.41
N PRO A 151 11.78 -23.89 -4.78
CA PRO A 151 12.69 -25.04 -4.82
C PRO A 151 13.87 -24.89 -5.79
N PHE A 152 13.77 -23.99 -6.77
CA PHE A 152 14.76 -23.78 -7.83
C PHE A 152 15.46 -22.42 -7.74
N LEU A 153 14.97 -21.51 -6.88
CA LEU A 153 15.61 -20.22 -6.59
C LEU A 153 16.78 -20.39 -5.61
N ALA A 154 16.68 -21.34 -4.69
CA ALA A 154 17.80 -21.73 -3.85
C ALA A 154 18.74 -22.64 -4.66
N GLY A 155 19.71 -22.05 -5.36
CA GLY A 155 20.90 -22.82 -5.73
C GLY A 155 21.45 -23.48 -4.46
N GLU A 156 21.88 -24.74 -4.56
CA GLU A 156 22.38 -25.58 -3.46
C GLU A 156 23.50 -24.92 -2.60
N GLU A 157 24.01 -23.74 -2.97
CA GLU A 157 25.06 -23.00 -2.27
C GLU A 157 24.74 -21.52 -1.88
N ALA A 158 23.57 -20.94 -2.17
CA ALA A 158 23.42 -19.47 -2.16
C ALA A 158 22.64 -18.82 -0.98
N VAL A 159 22.22 -19.57 0.04
CA VAL A 159 21.36 -19.00 1.11
C VAL A 159 22.15 -18.42 2.30
N SER A 160 23.45 -18.70 2.44
CA SER A 160 24.20 -18.31 3.65
C SER A 160 24.61 -16.82 3.70
N ASP A 161 25.06 -16.22 2.60
CA ASP A 161 25.91 -15.00 2.71
C ASP A 161 25.38 -13.75 1.98
N LYS A 162 24.14 -13.76 1.45
CA LYS A 162 23.60 -12.59 0.75
C LYS A 162 23.24 -11.49 1.77
N THR A 163 24.12 -10.49 1.89
CA THR A 163 23.87 -9.25 2.63
C THR A 163 22.69 -8.50 2.01
N LEU A 164 21.69 -8.17 2.83
CA LEU A 164 20.49 -7.47 2.37
C LEU A 164 20.82 -6.05 1.92
N THR A 165 20.26 -5.64 0.79
CA THR A 165 20.35 -4.25 0.36
C THR A 165 19.41 -3.38 1.19
N VAL A 166 19.64 -2.06 1.19
CA VAL A 166 18.75 -1.10 1.86
C VAL A 166 17.31 -1.22 1.35
N LEU A 167 17.13 -1.57 0.07
CA LEU A 167 15.80 -1.74 -0.53
C LEU A 167 15.09 -2.98 0.02
N ASP A 168 15.82 -4.08 0.24
CA ASP A 168 15.29 -5.30 0.84
C ASP A 168 14.86 -5.05 2.30
N LEU A 169 15.65 -4.29 3.05
CA LEU A 169 15.34 -3.91 4.43
C LEU A 169 14.06 -3.05 4.52
N VAL A 170 13.87 -2.12 3.58
CA VAL A 170 12.64 -1.31 3.49
C VAL A 170 11.44 -2.20 3.18
N ARG A 171 11.58 -3.13 2.24
CA ARG A 171 10.50 -4.03 1.83
C ARG A 171 10.08 -4.99 2.95
N ILE A 172 11.04 -5.51 3.71
CA ILE A 172 10.78 -6.37 4.89
C ILE A 172 10.08 -5.57 6.00
N LYS A 173 10.46 -4.31 6.19
CA LYS A 173 9.76 -3.41 7.12
C LYS A 173 8.31 -3.17 6.73
N GLU A 174 8.04 -2.97 5.45
CA GLU A 174 6.68 -2.78 4.96
C GLU A 174 5.82 -4.05 5.06
N LEU A 175 6.39 -5.21 4.75
CA LEU A 175 5.66 -6.49 4.74
C LEU A 175 5.41 -7.06 6.13
N TYR A 176 6.41 -7.00 7.01
CA TYR A 176 6.39 -7.68 8.30
C TYR A 176 6.36 -6.72 9.50
N GLY A 177 6.53 -5.41 9.29
CA GLY A 177 6.62 -4.44 10.37
C GLY A 177 7.91 -4.55 11.20
N ILE A 178 8.93 -5.21 10.65
CA ILE A 178 10.20 -5.50 11.33
C ILE A 178 11.25 -4.53 10.82
N THR A 179 12.06 -3.97 11.71
CA THR A 179 13.23 -3.17 11.32
C THR A 179 14.49 -3.99 11.63
N PRO A 180 15.05 -4.72 10.65
CA PRO A 180 16.23 -5.54 10.90
C PRO A 180 17.43 -4.64 11.21
N PRO A 181 18.38 -5.08 12.05
CA PRO A 181 19.66 -4.39 12.23
C PRO A 181 20.34 -4.09 10.89
N PRO A 182 21.06 -2.96 10.76
CA PRO A 182 21.88 -2.71 9.58
C PRO A 182 22.89 -3.85 9.42
N ASN A 183 23.02 -4.38 8.20
CA ASN A 183 23.84 -5.55 7.82
C ASN A 183 23.26 -6.92 8.19
N SER A 184 21.97 -7.03 8.51
CA SER A 184 21.33 -8.34 8.65
C SER A 184 21.43 -9.16 7.36
N THR A 185 21.65 -10.46 7.51
CA THR A 185 21.54 -11.43 6.42
C THR A 185 20.09 -11.92 6.32
N LEU A 186 19.77 -12.61 5.21
CA LEU A 186 18.48 -13.30 5.07
C LEU A 186 18.26 -14.35 6.18
N ALA A 187 19.33 -15.02 6.62
CA ALA A 187 19.28 -16.00 7.70
C ALA A 187 18.88 -15.35 9.04
N ASP A 188 19.48 -14.19 9.38
CA ASP A 188 19.14 -13.46 10.60
C ASP A 188 17.65 -13.06 10.64
N ILE A 189 17.08 -12.69 9.49
CA ILE A 189 15.67 -12.33 9.38
C ILE A 189 14.77 -13.55 9.47
N ALA A 190 15.15 -14.68 8.87
CA ALA A 190 14.42 -15.93 9.00
C ALA A 190 14.36 -16.39 10.47
N ASP A 191 15.45 -16.22 11.23
CA ASP A 191 15.52 -16.49 12.67
C ASP A 191 14.67 -15.52 13.50
N ILE A 192 14.64 -14.22 13.17
CA ILE A 192 13.76 -13.24 13.82
C ILE A 192 12.27 -13.57 13.56
N ILE A 193 11.91 -13.95 12.34
CA ILE A 193 10.53 -14.31 11.99
C ILE A 193 10.09 -15.59 12.69
N SER A 194 10.98 -16.59 12.76
CA SER A 194 10.67 -17.90 13.36
C SER A 194 10.68 -17.89 14.89
N SER A 195 11.48 -17.03 15.52
CA SER A 195 11.48 -16.84 16.98
C SER A 195 10.26 -16.10 17.50
N GLY A 196 9.59 -15.29 16.66
CA GLY A 196 8.40 -14.51 17.05
C GLY A 196 8.69 -13.35 18.01
N ASP A 197 9.96 -13.11 18.34
CA ASP A 197 10.42 -12.02 19.20
C ASP A 197 10.65 -10.76 18.34
N PHE A 198 9.55 -10.08 18.01
CA PHE A 198 9.61 -8.87 17.21
C PHE A 198 9.86 -7.65 18.11
N PRO A 199 10.94 -6.88 17.91
CA PRO A 199 11.01 -5.51 18.40
C PRO A 199 10.05 -4.65 17.56
N VAL A 200 8.76 -4.73 17.87
CA VAL A 200 7.74 -3.94 17.16
C VAL A 200 7.76 -2.52 17.68
N GLU A 201 8.52 -1.63 17.04
CA GLU A 201 8.20 -0.21 17.07
C GLU A 201 6.92 -0.01 16.25
N ARG A 202 5.75 -0.24 16.86
CA ARG A 202 4.49 0.10 16.19
C ARG A 202 4.51 1.61 15.93
N PRO A 203 4.28 2.06 14.69
CA PRO A 203 4.16 3.48 14.39
C PRO A 203 3.17 4.12 15.38
N GLN A 204 3.55 5.23 16.02
CA GLN A 204 2.74 5.88 17.05
C GLN A 204 1.30 6.17 16.57
N ALA A 205 1.12 6.42 15.26
CA ALA A 205 -0.18 6.59 14.61
C ALA A 205 -1.09 5.36 14.69
N ILE A 206 -0.55 4.13 14.54
CA ILE A 206 -1.33 2.88 14.60
C ILE A 206 -1.73 2.56 16.05
N GLN A 207 -0.87 2.88 17.01
CA GLN A 207 -1.21 2.78 18.43
C GLN A 207 -2.33 3.77 18.81
N ALA A 208 -2.24 5.02 18.35
CA ALA A 208 -3.26 6.04 18.58
C ALA A 208 -4.62 5.62 17.97
N GLU A 209 -4.64 5.09 16.75
CA GLU A 209 -5.87 4.62 16.11
C GLU A 209 -6.51 3.45 16.89
N THR A 210 -5.70 2.54 17.42
CA THR A 210 -6.19 1.39 18.21
C THR A 210 -6.77 1.83 19.56
N GLN A 211 -6.15 2.81 20.22
CA GLN A 211 -6.65 3.40 21.47
C GLN A 211 -7.96 4.17 21.27
N LEU A 212 -8.13 4.81 20.11
CA LEU A 212 -9.33 5.57 19.79
C LEU A 212 -10.51 4.71 19.30
N LYS A 213 -10.26 3.52 18.73
CA LYS A 213 -11.28 2.63 18.13
C LYS A 213 -12.37 2.14 19.10
N GLY A 214 -12.18 2.28 20.41
CA GLY A 214 -13.22 2.00 21.42
C GLY A 214 -13.99 3.24 21.91
N LEU A 215 -13.49 4.44 21.66
CA LEU A 215 -14.02 5.70 22.21
C LEU A 215 -14.66 6.57 21.13
N LEU A 216 -14.16 6.48 19.89
CA LEU A 216 -14.62 7.24 18.74
C LEU A 216 -15.09 6.29 17.64
N THR A 217 -16.16 6.68 16.95
CA THR A 217 -16.63 5.97 15.76
C THR A 217 -15.69 6.20 14.58
N LYS A 218 -15.64 5.24 13.63
CA LYS A 218 -14.85 5.40 12.38
C LYS A 218 -15.18 6.69 11.62
N SER A 219 -16.44 7.14 11.67
CA SER A 219 -16.86 8.39 11.02
C SER A 219 -16.36 9.63 11.76
N GLN A 220 -16.21 9.59 13.08
CA GLN A 220 -15.58 10.67 13.85
C GLN A 220 -14.08 10.77 13.57
N LEU A 221 -13.37 9.63 13.49
CA LEU A 221 -11.95 9.59 13.13
C LEU A 221 -11.70 10.20 11.74
N ALA A 222 -12.47 9.79 10.73
CA ALA A 222 -12.35 10.34 9.38
C ALA A 222 -12.67 11.85 9.30
N ARG A 223 -13.57 12.36 10.17
CA ARG A 223 -13.87 13.79 10.24
C ARG A 223 -12.76 14.59 10.91
N LEU A 224 -12.12 14.04 11.95
CA LEU A 224 -10.98 14.67 12.62
C LEU A 224 -9.81 14.88 11.67
N GLU A 225 -9.49 13.86 10.87
CA GLU A 225 -8.47 13.99 9.82
C GLU A 225 -8.85 15.05 8.78
N LEU A 226 -10.13 15.12 8.38
CA LEU A 226 -10.62 16.11 7.41
C LEU A 226 -10.47 17.55 7.92
N VAL A 227 -10.65 17.78 9.23
CA VAL A 227 -10.46 19.11 9.85
C VAL A 227 -9.01 19.38 10.27
N GLY A 228 -8.09 18.47 9.95
CA GLY A 228 -6.66 18.65 10.19
C GLY A 228 -6.24 18.43 11.64
N VAL A 229 -7.00 17.66 12.43
CA VAL A 229 -6.59 17.20 13.76
C VAL A 229 -5.85 15.86 13.60
N PRO A 230 -4.52 15.80 13.83
CA PRO A 230 -3.76 14.56 13.76
C PRO A 230 -4.27 13.52 14.77
N LEU A 231 -4.22 12.23 14.42
CA LEU A 231 -4.77 11.15 15.25
C LEU A 231 -4.07 10.98 16.60
N ASP A 232 -2.76 11.20 16.65
CA ASP A 232 -1.95 11.22 17.87
C ASP A 232 -2.39 12.35 18.81
N ILE A 233 -2.67 13.53 18.27
CA ILE A 233 -3.20 14.67 19.02
C ILE A 233 -4.63 14.42 19.49
N ALA A 234 -5.48 13.85 18.63
CA ALA A 234 -6.83 13.43 19.01
C ALA A 234 -6.81 12.43 20.18
N SER A 235 -5.91 11.44 20.16
CA SER A 235 -5.72 10.49 21.26
C SER A 235 -5.32 11.19 22.57
N GLY A 236 -4.37 12.12 22.49
CA GLY A 236 -3.97 12.95 23.64
C GLY A 236 -5.14 13.77 24.22
N ILE A 237 -5.91 14.44 23.37
CA ILE A 237 -7.10 15.22 23.78
C ILE A 237 -8.12 14.32 24.48
N VAL A 238 -8.47 13.17 23.88
CA VAL A 238 -9.42 12.21 24.46
C VAL A 238 -8.98 11.74 25.83
N LYS A 239 -7.69 11.40 25.98
CA LYS A 239 -7.12 10.94 27.25
C LYS A 239 -7.22 12.01 28.34
N LEU A 240 -6.85 13.25 28.03
CA LEU A 240 -6.94 14.37 28.97
C LEU A 240 -8.39 14.67 29.37
N ILE A 241 -9.34 14.58 28.43
CA ILE A 241 -10.77 14.75 28.72
C ILE A 241 -11.27 13.67 29.69
N LEU A 242 -10.92 12.40 29.46
CA LEU A 242 -11.31 11.29 30.34
C LEU A 242 -10.71 11.40 31.74
N GLN A 243 -9.51 11.98 31.86
CA GLN A 243 -8.86 12.29 33.13
C GLN A 243 -9.47 13.51 33.86
N GLY A 244 -10.48 14.18 33.28
CA GLY A 244 -11.13 15.33 33.90
C GLY A 244 -10.34 16.63 33.81
N VAL A 245 -9.34 16.70 32.92
CA VAL A 245 -8.53 17.91 32.73
C VAL A 245 -9.40 19.03 32.13
N SER A 246 -9.19 20.26 32.61
CA SER A 246 -9.92 21.44 32.11
C SER A 246 -9.51 21.80 30.68
N ASN A 247 -10.42 22.42 29.92
CA ASN A 247 -10.16 22.79 28.53
C ASN A 247 -8.94 23.73 28.39
N ASP A 248 -8.71 24.61 29.37
CA ASP A 248 -7.57 25.53 29.35
C ASP A 248 -6.23 24.78 29.50
N LYS A 249 -6.17 23.75 30.34
CA LYS A 249 -4.98 22.90 30.47
C LYS A 249 -4.74 22.07 29.20
N ILE A 250 -5.81 21.60 28.54
CA ILE A 250 -5.68 20.90 27.24
C ILE A 250 -5.15 21.85 26.17
N ARG A 251 -5.58 23.12 26.15
CA ARG A 251 -5.03 24.13 25.24
C ARG A 251 -3.55 24.40 25.52
N GLY A 252 -3.14 24.45 26.79
CA GLY A 252 -1.73 24.55 27.19
C GLY A 252 -0.90 23.38 26.67
N PHE A 253 -1.39 22.14 26.84
CA PHE A 253 -0.76 20.94 26.29
C PHE A 253 -0.59 21.01 24.77
N LEU A 254 -1.60 21.49 24.04
CA LEU A 254 -1.50 21.67 22.58
C LEU A 254 -0.41 22.67 22.20
N GLN A 255 -0.31 23.79 22.91
CA GLN A 255 0.72 24.80 22.67
C GLN A 255 2.13 24.27 22.96
N GLU A 256 2.30 23.52 24.06
CA GLU A 256 3.58 22.88 24.42
C GLU A 256 4.04 21.91 23.33
N LYS A 257 3.09 21.19 22.71
CA LYS A 257 3.34 20.31 21.56
C LYS A 257 3.49 21.04 20.23
N GLY A 258 3.47 22.37 20.20
CA GLY A 258 3.62 23.17 18.98
C GLY A 258 2.37 23.22 18.11
N HIS A 259 1.21 22.86 18.65
CA HIS A 259 -0.06 22.87 17.95
C HIS A 259 -0.94 24.07 18.31
N SER A 260 -1.83 24.43 17.40
CA SER A 260 -2.79 25.51 17.62
C SER A 260 -3.83 25.13 18.67
N PRO A 261 -4.13 26.00 19.67
CA PRO A 261 -5.24 25.80 20.61
C PRO A 261 -6.59 25.58 19.93
N ARG A 262 -6.76 26.08 18.69
CA ARG A 262 -7.97 25.92 17.88
C ARG A 262 -8.27 24.45 17.56
N LEU A 263 -7.28 23.56 17.58
CA LEU A 263 -7.50 22.13 17.37
C LEU A 263 -8.45 21.54 18.43
N LEU A 264 -8.48 22.09 19.65
CA LEU A 264 -9.46 21.67 20.65
C LEU A 264 -10.89 22.05 20.25
N ASP A 265 -11.07 23.22 19.65
CA ASP A 265 -12.39 23.70 19.21
C ASP A 265 -12.85 22.89 17.97
N ASP A 266 -11.94 22.56 17.05
CA ASP A 266 -12.22 21.70 15.89
C ASP A 266 -12.54 20.26 16.32
N PHE A 267 -11.82 19.76 17.33
CA PHE A 267 -12.10 18.48 17.97
C PHE A 267 -13.49 18.47 18.63
N ASP A 268 -13.83 19.50 19.41
CA ASP A 268 -15.13 19.63 20.06
C ASP A 268 -16.28 19.69 19.05
N ARG A 269 -16.13 20.49 17.99
CA ARG A 269 -17.13 20.58 16.92
C ARG A 269 -17.37 19.24 16.22
N THR A 270 -16.33 18.42 16.10
CA THR A 270 -16.38 17.16 15.38
C THR A 270 -16.91 16.01 16.24
N VAL A 271 -16.45 15.92 17.49
CA VAL A 271 -16.68 14.79 18.38
C VAL A 271 -17.65 15.13 19.51
N GLY A 272 -17.55 16.34 20.06
CA GLY A 272 -18.24 16.80 21.26
C GLY A 272 -17.52 16.37 22.53
N ILE A 273 -16.80 17.29 23.17
CA ILE A 273 -16.06 17.05 24.42
C ILE A 273 -16.99 16.51 25.51
N ASP A 274 -18.20 17.05 25.62
CA ASP A 274 -19.18 16.62 26.62
C ASP A 274 -19.63 15.17 26.42
N LYS A 275 -19.66 14.68 25.17
CA LYS A 275 -19.99 13.28 24.91
C LYS A 275 -18.91 12.36 25.48
N ILE A 276 -17.64 12.71 25.31
CA ILE A 276 -16.51 11.95 25.86
C ILE A 276 -16.51 12.02 27.39
N ARG A 277 -16.75 13.19 27.98
CA ARG A 277 -16.87 13.34 29.43
C ARG A 277 -18.01 12.51 30.03
N ASN A 278 -19.09 12.32 29.28
CA ASN A 278 -20.21 11.52 29.75
C ASN A 278 -19.94 10.00 29.65
N VAL A 279 -19.10 9.56 28.71
CA VAL A 279 -18.66 8.16 28.61
C VAL A 279 -17.97 7.69 29.90
N SER A 280 -17.17 8.53 30.56
CA SER A 280 -16.52 8.18 31.83
C SER A 280 -17.50 8.11 33.01
N LYS A 281 -18.65 8.80 32.94
CA LYS A 281 -19.65 8.84 34.01
C LYS A 281 -20.65 7.70 33.95
N THR A 282 -20.97 7.21 32.74
CA THR A 282 -22.04 6.23 32.55
C THR A 282 -21.59 4.77 32.62
N GLY A 283 -20.29 4.48 32.70
CA GLY A 283 -19.76 3.12 32.61
C GLY A 283 -18.90 2.70 33.79
N GLY A 284 -19.50 2.03 34.79
CA GLY A 284 -18.79 1.10 35.68
C GLY A 284 -18.29 -0.17 34.99
N ALA A 285 -18.23 -0.19 33.65
CA ALA A 285 -17.57 -1.23 32.88
C ALA A 285 -16.13 -0.76 32.63
N SER A 286 -15.19 -1.43 33.28
CA SER A 286 -13.76 -1.30 32.99
C SER A 286 -13.51 -1.57 31.50
N THR A 287 -13.44 -0.51 30.70
CA THR A 287 -12.63 -0.59 29.49
C THR A 287 -11.23 -0.89 30.00
N GLY A 288 -10.68 -2.07 29.67
CA GLY A 288 -9.38 -2.56 30.16
C GLY A 288 -8.18 -1.74 29.67
N ILE A 289 -8.34 -0.43 29.56
CA ILE A 289 -7.33 0.53 29.17
C ILE A 289 -6.68 1.00 30.46
N ASP A 290 -5.50 0.45 30.73
CA ASP A 290 -4.68 0.87 31.87
C ASP A 290 -4.09 2.27 31.59
N PHE A 291 -4.60 3.27 32.30
CA PHE A 291 -4.13 4.65 32.19
C PHE A 291 -2.95 4.97 33.14
N SER A 292 -2.49 4.01 33.95
CA SER A 292 -1.46 4.22 34.97
C SER A 292 -0.04 4.45 34.43
N SER A 293 0.20 4.21 33.14
CA SER A 293 1.53 4.29 32.52
C SER A 293 2.00 5.71 32.12
N ILE A 294 1.26 6.76 32.45
CA ILE A 294 1.68 8.15 32.18
C ILE A 294 1.95 8.86 33.50
N ASP A 295 3.20 9.29 33.66
CA ASP A 295 3.70 10.04 34.80
C ASP A 295 3.20 11.50 34.74
N ILE A 296 2.08 11.76 35.44
CA ILE A 296 1.42 13.07 35.53
C ILE A 296 2.27 14.08 36.33
N SER A 297 3.22 13.59 37.12
CA SER A 297 4.08 14.41 38.00
C SER A 297 4.78 15.53 37.22
N LYS A 298 5.19 15.26 35.97
CA LYS A 298 5.87 16.25 35.12
C LYS A 298 4.98 17.37 34.58
N LEU A 299 3.65 17.20 34.58
CA LEU A 299 2.70 18.23 34.13
C LEU A 299 2.14 19.08 35.29
N LEU A 300 2.31 18.63 36.53
CA LEU A 300 1.87 19.35 37.74
C LEU A 300 2.99 20.17 38.39
N GLU A 301 4.25 19.94 38.02
CA GLU A 301 5.43 20.70 38.53
C GLU A 301 5.67 22.05 37.82
N ALA A 302 4.76 22.49 36.95
CA ALA A 302 4.82 23.79 36.26
C ALA A 302 3.93 24.89 36.93
N GLU A 303 3.64 24.74 38.23
CA GLU A 303 3.18 25.83 39.12
C GLU A 303 4.39 26.51 39.79
#